data_AF-A0A7X6PD16-F1
#
_entry.id   AF-A0A7X6PD16-F1
#
_cell.length_a   1.000
_cell.length_b   1.000
_cell.length_c   1.000
_cell.angle_alpha   90.00
_cell.angle_beta   90.00
_cell.angle_gamma   90.00
#
_symmetry.space_group_name_H-M   'P 1'
#
loop_
_entity.id
_entity.type
_entity.pdbx_description
1 polymer ?
#
loop_
_entity_poly.entity_id
_entity_poly.type
_entity_poly.pdbx_seq_one_letter_code
_entity_poly.pdbx_strand_id
1 'polypeptide(L)' 'LAHYSYRKSSEDQVVVVGEKERYEPLCRTCYNRARDSAALKDHI' A
#
# COMPACT_ATOMS: atom_id res chain seq x y z
N LEU A 1 10.57 -2.45 -13.53
CA LEU A 1 9.81 -1.19 -13.51
C LEU A 1 8.73 -1.29 -12.42
N ALA A 2 8.62 -0.29 -11.54
CA ALA A 2 7.67 -0.26 -10.44
C ALA A 2 6.45 0.57 -10.85
N HIS A 3 5.31 -0.09 -11.06
CA HIS A 3 4.11 0.50 -11.65
C HIS A 3 2.95 0.68 -10.66
N TYR A 4 3.09 0.16 -9.45
CA TYR A 4 1.99 0.09 -8.49
C TYR A 4 2.30 0.99 -7.29
N SER A 5 1.44 1.97 -7.03
CA SER A 5 1.54 2.81 -5.83
C SER A 5 0.90 2.08 -4.66
N TYR A 6 1.71 1.58 -3.73
CA TYR A 6 1.26 0.97 -2.50
C TYR A 6 1.05 2.03 -1.42
N ARG A 7 -0.14 2.06 -0.81
CA ARG A 7 -0.46 2.98 0.27
C ARG A 7 0.10 2.44 1.59
N LYS A 8 0.90 3.25 2.28
CA LYS A 8 1.46 2.91 3.60
C LYS A 8 0.54 3.25 4.78
N SER A 9 -0.46 4.10 4.53
CA SER A 9 -1.44 4.53 5.54
C SER A 9 -2.61 3.55 5.67
N SER A 10 -3.11 3.39 6.90
CA SER A 10 -4.32 2.65 7.27
C SER A 10 -5.60 3.49 7.18
N GLU A 11 -5.54 4.69 6.57
CA GLU A 11 -6.72 5.53 6.36
C GLU A 11 -7.71 4.89 5.37
N ASP A 12 -8.97 4.67 5.76
CA ASP A 12 -9.99 4.04 4.91
C ASP A 12 -10.64 4.97 3.87
N GLN A 13 -10.13 6.20 3.76
CA GLN A 13 -10.66 7.18 2.81
C GLN A 13 -10.31 6.80 1.36
N VAL A 14 -11.26 7.02 0.45
CA VAL A 14 -11.11 6.78 -1.00
C VAL A 14 -10.09 7.74 -1.61
N VAL A 15 -10.01 8.96 -1.08
CA VAL A 15 -9.08 9.99 -1.54
C VAL A 15 -8.22 10.43 -0.35
N VAL A 16 -6.92 10.15 -0.44
CA VAL A 16 -5.92 10.59 0.54
C VAL A 16 -4.89 11.44 -0.20
N VAL A 17 -4.75 12.70 0.23
CA VAL A 17 -3.77 13.64 -0.34
C VAL A 17 -2.43 13.42 0.35
N GLY A 18 -1.43 13.07 -0.45
CA GLY A 18 -0.05 12.90 0.00
C GLY A 18 0.77 12.27 -1.12
N GLU A 19 1.99 12.75 -1.31
CA GLU A 19 2.87 12.27 -2.38
C GLU A 19 3.64 11.01 -1.91
N LYS A 20 4.97 11.08 -1.80
CA LYS A 20 5.85 9.94 -1.48
C LYS A 20 5.79 9.48 -0.02
N GLU A 21 5.31 10.34 0.87
CA GLU A 21 5.18 10.00 2.29
C GLU A 21 4.11 8.93 2.50
N ARG A 22 3.03 8.98 1.72
CA ARG A 22 1.86 8.10 1.86
C ARG A 22 1.88 6.95 0.85
N TYR A 23 2.51 7.11 -0.30
CA TYR A 23 2.58 6.10 -1.35
C TYR A 23 4.00 5.70 -1.71
N GLU A 24 4.22 4.41 -1.93
CA GLU A 24 5.49 3.84 -2.36
C GLU A 24 5.33 3.09 -3.69
N PRO A 25 6.21 3.32 -4.69
CA PRO A 25 6.17 2.58 -5.94
C PRO A 25 6.74 1.17 -5.75
N LEU A 26 5.89 0.17 -5.92
CA LEU A 26 6.22 -1.23 -5.81
C LEU A 26 6.14 -1.96 -7.16
N CYS A 27 6.91 -3.04 -7.25
CA CYS A 27 6.76 -4.03 -8.30
C CYS A 27 5.47 -4.85 -8.10
N ARG A 28 4.95 -5.53 -9.13
CA ARG A 28 3.71 -6.34 -9.02
C ARG A 28 3.78 -7.36 -7.87
N THR A 29 4.86 -8.11 -7.80
CA THR A 29 5.07 -9.14 -6.77
C THR A 29 5.20 -8.52 -5.38
N CYS A 30 5.85 -7.37 -5.28
CA CYS A 30 6.08 -6.63 -4.05
C CYS A 30 4.76 -6.09 -3.50
N TYR A 31 3.93 -5.51 -4.37
CA TYR A 31 2.60 -5.00 -4.03
C TYR A 31 1.69 -6.11 -3.47
N ASN A 32 1.64 -7.26 -4.14
CA ASN A 32 0.81 -8.38 -3.67
C ASN A 32 1.26 -8.89 -2.29
N ARG A 33 2.57 -9.08 -2.08
CA ARG A 33 3.10 -9.49 -0.77
C ARG A 33 2.76 -8.47 0.33
N ALA A 34 2.92 -7.18 0.03
CA ALA A 34 2.59 -6.12 0.97
C ALA A 34 1.10 -6.13 1.33
N ARG A 35 0.22 -6.25 0.33
CA ARG A 35 -1.23 -6.37 0.51
C ARG A 35 -1.62 -7.60 1.34
N ASP A 36 -1.04 -8.76 1.04
CA ASP A 36 -1.34 -10.00 1.76
C ASP A 36 -0.84 -9.92 3.22
N SER A 37 0.31 -9.27 3.45
CA SER A 37 0.83 -9.02 4.80
C SER A 37 0.04 -7.95 5.58
N ALA A 38 -0.59 -6.99 4.89
CA ALA A 38 -1.47 -6.02 5.51
C ALA A 38 -2.77 -6.68 5.97
N ALA A 39 -3.37 -7.55 5.14
CA ALA A 39 -4.57 -8.29 5.49
C ALA A 39 -4.39 -9.21 6.73
N LEU A 40 -3.17 -9.67 7.00
CA LEU A 40 -2.85 -10.43 8.22
C LEU A 40 -2.80 -9.54 9.48
N LYS A 41 -2.42 -8.26 9.35
CA LYS A 41 -2.30 -7.33 10.48
C LYS A 41 -3.65 -6.81 10.98
N ASP A 42 -4.68 -6.82 10.13
CA ASP A 42 -6.02 -6.30 10.48
C ASP A 42 -6.86 -7.31 11.31
N HIS A 43 -6.39 -8.54 11.49
CA HIS A 43 -7.15 -9.64 12.09
C HIS A 43 -6.62 -10.16 13.45
N ILE A 44 -5.67 -9.44 14.06
CA ILE A 44 -5.18 -9.66 15.45
C ILE A 44 -5.51 -8.41 16.26
#